data_AF-A0A226GSA4-F1
#
_entry.id   AF-A0A226GSA4-F1
#
_cell.length_a   1.000
_cell.length_b   1.000
_cell.length_c   1.000
_cell.angle_alpha   90.00
_cell.angle_beta   90.00
_cell.angle_gamma   90.00
#
_symmetry.space_group_name_H-M   'P 1'
#
loop_
_entity.id
_entity.type
_entity.pdbx_description
1 polymer ?
#
loop_
_entity_poly.entity_id
_entity_poly.type
_entity_poly.pdbx_seq_one_letter_code
_entity_poly.pdbx_strand_id
1 'polypeptide(L)'
;MTEKEKLGEVLRKLREKVDSSDYDNEHISQQELADKNIAITKHLIGTIERGTANPTLEKLVFLAKALNLKTATILNVEINVDKFIKENTK
;
A
#
# COMPACT_ATOMS: atom_id res chain seq x y z
N MET A 1 -20.57 -1.37 -4.36
CA MET A 1 -19.14 -1.28 -3.99
C MET A 1 -18.99 -1.63 -2.53
N THR A 2 -18.29 -2.71 -2.22
CA THR A 2 -17.95 -3.18 -0.87
C THR A 2 -16.82 -2.35 -0.26
N GLU A 3 -16.60 -2.46 1.06
CA GLU A 3 -15.46 -1.80 1.71
C GLU A 3 -14.11 -2.28 1.17
N LYS A 4 -13.99 -3.54 0.78
CA LYS A 4 -12.77 -4.08 0.16
C LYS A 4 -12.52 -3.48 -1.21
N GLU A 5 -13.56 -3.31 -2.02
CA GLU A 5 -13.45 -2.65 -3.33
C GLU A 5 -13.07 -1.18 -3.19
N LYS A 6 -13.63 -0.46 -2.22
CA LYS A 6 -13.24 0.93 -1.91
C LYS A 6 -11.78 1.02 -1.49
N LEU A 7 -11.32 0.14 -0.60
CA LEU A 7 -9.92 0.06 -0.19
C LEU A 7 -9.01 -0.22 -1.39
N GLY A 8 -9.39 -1.16 -2.24
CA GLY A 8 -8.65 -1.51 -3.46
C GLY A 8 -8.53 -0.33 -4.43
N GLU A 9 -9.61 0.41 -4.65
CA GLU A 9 -9.58 1.64 -5.45
C GLU A 9 -8.65 2.70 -4.88
N VAL A 10 -8.70 2.93 -3.56
CA VAL A 10 -7.84 3.92 -2.90
C VAL A 10 -6.37 3.53 -3.04
N LEU A 11 -6.03 2.26 -2.79
CA LEU A 11 -4.66 1.77 -2.94
C LEU A 11 -4.16 1.96 -4.37
N ARG A 12 -4.97 1.57 -5.36
CA ARG A 12 -4.63 1.73 -6.78
C ARG A 12 -4.38 3.20 -7.14
N LYS A 13 -5.28 4.10 -6.74
CA LYS A 13 -5.15 5.55 -6.98
C LYS A 13 -3.93 6.16 -6.29
N LEU A 14 -3.50 5.62 -5.15
CA LEU A 14 -2.27 6.06 -4.49
C LEU A 14 -1.03 5.54 -5.23
N ARG A 15 -1.04 4.27 -5.67
CA ARG A 15 0.05 3.69 -6.46
C ARG A 15 0.23 4.41 -7.78
N GLU A 16 -0.85 4.70 -8.51
CA GLU A 16 -0.83 5.37 -9.81
C GLU A 16 -0.32 6.83 -9.75
N LYS A 17 -0.13 7.41 -8.55
CA LYS A 17 0.49 8.74 -8.35
C LYS A 17 2.01 8.69 -8.19
N VAL A 18 2.59 7.51 -8.12
CA VAL A 18 4.03 7.31 -7.95
C VAL A 18 4.60 6.94 -9.30
N ASP A 19 5.60 7.68 -9.77
CA ASP A 19 6.29 7.40 -11.03
C ASP A 19 7.05 6.07 -10.93
N SER A 20 7.05 5.31 -12.02
CA SER A 20 7.86 4.10 -12.16
C SER A 20 9.34 4.45 -12.16
N SER A 21 10.16 3.58 -11.55
CA SER A 21 11.62 3.67 -11.68
C SER A 21 12.14 2.94 -12.91
N ASP A 22 11.34 2.03 -13.44
CA ASP A 22 11.75 1.07 -14.47
C ASP A 22 11.27 1.49 -15.86
N TYR A 23 10.24 2.33 -15.94
CA TYR A 23 9.57 2.74 -17.19
C TYR A 23 9.31 4.26 -17.23
N ASP A 24 9.70 4.89 -18.33
CA ASP A 24 9.47 6.33 -18.54
C ASP A 24 7.99 6.66 -18.75
N ASN A 25 7.50 7.70 -18.06
CA ASN A 25 6.12 8.21 -18.13
C ASN A 25 5.03 7.19 -17.71
N GLU A 26 5.41 6.15 -16.98
CA GLU A 26 4.49 5.16 -16.42
C GLU A 26 4.40 5.31 -14.90
N HIS A 27 3.29 4.85 -14.33
CA HIS A 27 3.17 4.73 -12.88
C HIS A 27 3.82 3.43 -12.40
N ILE A 28 4.28 3.42 -11.14
CA ILE A 28 4.88 2.25 -10.51
C ILE A 28 3.97 1.01 -10.63
N SER A 29 4.53 -0.11 -11.08
CA SER A 29 3.82 -1.37 -11.15
C SER A 29 3.58 -1.99 -9.76
N GLN A 30 2.69 -2.98 -9.69
CA GLN A 30 2.50 -3.76 -8.46
C GLN A 30 3.77 -4.52 -8.06
N GLN A 31 4.64 -4.85 -9.02
CA GLN A 31 5.91 -5.53 -8.75
C GLN A 31 6.91 -4.55 -8.13
N GLU A 32 7.14 -3.41 -8.79
CA GLU A 32 8.04 -2.37 -8.27
C GLU A 32 7.60 -1.88 -6.88
N LEU A 33 6.30 -1.76 -6.62
CA LEU A 33 5.82 -1.42 -5.28
C LEU A 33 6.15 -2.51 -4.24
N ALA A 34 6.05 -3.79 -4.61
CA ALA A 34 6.44 -4.89 -3.75
C ALA A 34 7.95 -4.88 -3.46
N ASP A 35 8.76 -4.55 -4.47
CA ASP A 35 10.22 -4.51 -4.35
C ASP A 35 10.71 -3.41 -3.37
N LYS A 36 9.88 -2.39 -3.11
CA LYS A 36 10.16 -1.35 -2.10
C LYS A 36 9.98 -1.80 -0.65
N ASN A 37 9.32 -2.93 -0.38
CA ASN A 37 9.12 -3.43 0.98
C ASN A 37 8.92 -4.96 1.03
N ILE A 38 9.88 -5.67 1.62
CA ILE A 38 9.88 -7.15 1.72
C ILE A 38 8.66 -7.75 2.43
N ALA A 39 7.93 -6.97 3.22
CA ALA A 39 6.77 -7.43 3.96
C ALA A 39 5.50 -7.50 3.09
N ILE A 40 5.53 -7.06 1.83
CA ILE A 40 4.40 -7.10 0.90
C ILE A 40 4.81 -7.81 -0.39
N THR A 41 3.83 -8.43 -1.06
CA THR A 41 4.06 -9.15 -2.33
C THR A 41 3.16 -8.58 -3.42
N LYS A 42 3.58 -8.72 -4.68
CA LYS A 42 2.75 -8.38 -5.85
C LYS A 42 1.37 -9.03 -5.79
N HIS A 43 1.30 -10.29 -5.36
CA HIS A 43 0.03 -11.01 -5.22
C HIS A 43 -0.90 -10.36 -4.19
N LEU A 44 -0.37 -9.97 -3.04
CA LEU A 44 -1.13 -9.27 -2.01
C LEU A 44 -1.64 -7.92 -2.53
N ILE A 45 -0.77 -7.11 -3.15
CA ILE A 45 -1.16 -5.82 -3.74
C ILE A 45 -2.30 -6.01 -4.74
N GLY A 46 -2.14 -6.95 -5.69
CA GLY A 46 -3.16 -7.19 -6.71
C GLY A 46 -4.49 -7.69 -6.14
N THR A 47 -4.47 -8.52 -5.09
CA THR A 47 -5.71 -8.99 -4.44
C THR A 47 -6.39 -7.90 -3.62
N ILE A 48 -5.64 -6.96 -3.04
CA ILE A 48 -6.20 -5.75 -2.40
C ILE A 48 -6.82 -4.83 -3.46
N GLU A 49 -6.10 -4.51 -4.54
CA GLU A 49 -6.61 -3.62 -5.60
C GLU A 49 -7.88 -4.14 -6.28
N ARG A 50 -8.04 -5.47 -6.38
CA ARG A 50 -9.26 -6.12 -6.88
C ARG A 50 -10.38 -6.24 -5.83
N GLY A 51 -10.14 -5.82 -4.59
CA GLY A 51 -11.11 -5.93 -3.50
C GLY A 51 -11.38 -7.36 -3.02
N THR A 52 -10.48 -8.32 -3.31
CA THR A 52 -10.67 -9.72 -2.91
C THR A 52 -9.95 -10.08 -1.61
N ALA A 53 -8.93 -9.30 -1.22
CA ALA A 53 -8.21 -9.48 0.04
C ALA A 53 -8.87 -8.78 1.23
N ASN A 54 -8.56 -9.27 2.43
CA ASN A 54 -8.77 -8.56 3.70
C ASN A 54 -7.41 -8.36 4.38
N PRO A 55 -6.64 -7.33 3.99
CA PRO A 55 -5.29 -7.14 4.53
C PRO A 55 -5.32 -6.79 6.02
N THR A 56 -4.28 -7.19 6.75
CA THR A 56 -4.10 -6.74 8.13
C THR A 56 -3.72 -5.26 8.16
N LEU A 57 -3.92 -4.60 9.30
CA LEU A 57 -3.47 -3.23 9.52
C LEU A 57 -1.98 -3.08 9.22
N GLU A 58 -1.18 -4.03 9.69
CA GLU A 58 0.26 -4.06 9.47
C GLU A 58 0.62 -4.05 7.97
N LYS A 59 -0.05 -4.88 7.15
CA LYS A 59 0.17 -4.87 5.69
C LYS A 59 -0.23 -3.54 5.04
N LEU A 60 -1.30 -2.90 5.53
CA LEU A 60 -1.68 -1.56 5.05
C LEU A 60 -0.63 -0.50 5.41
N VAL A 61 -0.04 -0.56 6.61
CA VAL A 61 1.05 0.36 7.00
C VAL A 61 2.32 0.09 6.19
N PHE A 62 2.65 -1.17 5.91
CA PHE A 62 3.79 -1.48 5.04
C PHE A 62 3.59 -1.00 3.60
N LEU A 63 2.37 -1.05 3.06
CA LEU A 63 2.03 -0.44 1.78
C LEU A 63 2.22 1.08 1.82
N ALA A 64 1.74 1.75 2.88
CA ALA A 64 1.96 3.18 3.06
C ALA A 64 3.46 3.53 3.13
N LYS A 65 4.26 2.70 3.81
CA LYS A 65 5.72 2.84 3.85
C LYS A 65 6.36 2.67 2.47
N ALA A 66 5.94 1.66 1.70
CA ALA A 66 6.44 1.40 0.35
C ALA A 66 6.09 2.54 -0.62
N LEU A 67 4.94 3.19 -0.43
CA LEU A 67 4.51 4.42 -1.13
C LEU A 67 5.16 5.71 -0.59
N ASN A 68 6.09 5.59 0.37
CA ASN A 68 6.78 6.71 1.01
C ASN A 68 5.85 7.74 1.70
N LEU A 69 4.72 7.26 2.26
CA LEU A 69 3.80 8.09 3.02
C LEU A 69 4.27 8.24 4.48
N LYS A 70 4.21 9.48 5.00
CA LYS A 70 4.50 9.76 6.42
C LYS A 70 3.32 9.41 7.33
N THR A 71 2.10 9.65 6.85
CA THR A 71 0.86 9.34 7.53
C THR A 71 -0.09 8.59 6.61
N ALA A 72 -0.96 7.76 7.18
CA ALA A 72 -2.03 7.07 6.46
C ALA A 72 -3.31 7.09 7.29
N THR A 73 -4.43 7.46 6.66
CA THR A 73 -5.76 7.38 7.29
C THR A 73 -6.37 6.02 7.01
N ILE A 74 -6.51 5.19 8.04
CA ILE A 74 -7.10 3.86 7.96
C ILE A 74 -8.25 3.80 8.95
N LEU A 75 -9.46 3.46 8.47
CA LEU A 75 -10.67 3.40 9.30
C LEU A 75 -10.93 4.71 10.10
N ASN A 76 -10.72 5.86 9.44
CA ASN A 76 -10.83 7.21 10.03
C ASN A 76 -9.84 7.50 11.17
N VAL A 77 -8.78 6.69 11.32
CA VAL A 77 -7.69 6.93 12.25
C VAL A 77 -6.45 7.32 11.45
N GLU A 78 -5.85 8.46 11.78
CA GLU A 78 -4.55 8.84 11.23
C GLU A 78 -3.44 8.04 11.94
N ILE A 79 -2.62 7.37 11.15
CA ILE A 79 -1.50 6.56 11.62
C ILE A 79 -0.20 7.19 11.16
N ASN A 80 0.73 7.41 12.09
CA ASN A 80 2.11 7.73 11.75
C ASN A 80 2.84 6.43 11.36
N VAL A 81 3.26 6.36 10.09
CA VAL A 81 3.78 5.12 9.48
C VAL A 81 5.07 4.68 10.16
N ASP A 82 6.02 5.59 10.32
CA ASP A 82 7.34 5.27 10.89
C ASP A 82 7.25 4.89 12.37
N LYS A 83 6.40 5.58 13.13
CA LYS A 83 6.14 5.27 14.55
C LYS A 83 5.52 3.89 14.69
N PHE A 84 4.49 3.58 13.90
CA PHE A 84 3.83 2.28 13.93
C PHE A 84 4.83 1.15 13.65
N ILE A 85 5.63 1.27 12.59
CA ILE A 85 6.64 0.26 12.24
C ILE A 85 7.63 0.09 13.39
N LYS A 86 8.19 1.19 13.92
CA LYS A 86 9.15 1.13 15.03
C LYS A 86 8.60 0.43 16.29
N GLU A 87 7.32 0.60 16.58
CA GLU A 87 6.67 0.02 17.76
C GLU A 87 6.27 -1.44 17.58
N ASN A 88 6.02 -1.88 16.33
CA ASN A 88 5.42 -3.19 16.02
C ASN A 88 6.36 -4.15 15.28
N THR A 89 7.50 -3.68 14.76
CA THR A 89 8.58 -4.54 14.26
C THR A 89 9.76 -4.48 15.23
N LYS A 90 9.82 -5.48 16.12
CA LYS A 90 10.97 -5.78 16.98
C LYS A 90 11.69 -7.00 16.46
#